data_AF-C0GEQ4-F1
#
_entry.id   AF-C0GEQ4-F1
#
_cell.length_a   1.000
_cell.length_b   1.000
_cell.length_c   1.000
_cell.angle_alpha   90.00
_cell.angle_beta   90.00
_cell.angle_gamma   90.00
#
_symmetry.space_group_name_H-M   'P 1'
#
loop_
_entity.id
_entity.type
_entity.pdbx_description
1 polymer ?
#
loop_
_entity_poly.entity_id
_entity_poly.type
_entity_poly.pdbx_seq_one_letter_code
_entity_poly.pdbx_strand_id
1 'polypeptide(L)'
;MKKGFSKFLVYVAVVFLFASSSFAMHQLSPFGGEREPEAVLASADESYKPEEQAAPVPTAPTAATELPPSQQITTDDIEEEEQKEEDQEVQEEQQDEATEENKPAERSATASANTENSSRNNTSSQQSNTTTIAERRDDKPEAKEEPVEVEVVEEVAPTRANPYRTWSSRDHRYMMQVDVKNTSDKEAKDVRVEVPLVSSSSLYQSRRNESFSIEPEIETVSGTRVAVFSLGTLEPGEEIIIEIKTQVRSSNIEFFADYIPTNSNKSSSYLGSSTGIESTNSEIVNLSNQITQGLSTDWEKAQAITRWVANNISYNASADNRNSGALRALQTRSGVCEDYAMLSVALARAANIPARVVYGYADRGGRWPSSGSYSLVGYRHAWVEYSLEGRGWVPAEPTRSTSNLYFGKLPHNGYIIQNYNNMNLKFNQSSKISISWTHSLY
;
A
#
# COMPACT_ATOMS: atom_id res chain seq x y z
N MET A 1 36.63 29.40 -89.60
CA MET A 1 37.16 30.74 -89.23
C MET A 1 37.06 30.86 -87.70
N LYS A 2 38.18 31.10 -87.00
CA LYS A 2 38.45 32.23 -86.06
C LYS A 2 37.31 32.49 -85.03
N LYS A 3 37.48 32.09 -83.76
CA LYS A 3 38.12 32.83 -82.61
C LYS A 3 37.20 33.92 -82.03
N GLY A 4 37.00 34.08 -80.71
CA GLY A 4 37.39 33.28 -79.50
C GLY A 4 36.14 32.95 -78.64
N PHE A 5 36.04 33.15 -77.32
CA PHE A 5 36.95 33.35 -76.16
C PHE A 5 36.06 33.45 -74.88
N SER A 6 36.46 33.22 -73.61
CA SER A 6 37.72 32.79 -72.99
C SER A 6 37.51 32.33 -71.52
N LYS A 7 38.14 31.23 -71.08
CA LYS A 7 38.76 30.94 -69.73
C LYS A 7 37.96 31.13 -68.41
N PHE A 8 38.11 30.30 -67.36
CA PHE A 8 38.81 29.02 -67.14
C PHE A 8 38.22 28.32 -65.88
N LEU A 9 38.43 27.01 -65.73
CA LEU A 9 37.97 26.21 -64.57
C LEU A 9 39.17 25.50 -63.92
N VAL A 10 39.21 25.35 -62.59
CA VAL A 10 40.11 24.41 -61.90
C VAL A 10 39.36 23.74 -60.75
N TYR A 11 39.51 22.42 -60.63
CA TYR A 11 38.88 21.55 -59.63
C TYR A 11 39.90 20.48 -59.26
N VAL A 12 40.19 20.26 -57.97
CA VAL A 12 40.90 19.07 -57.45
C VAL A 12 40.40 18.78 -56.04
N ALA A 13 40.12 17.51 -55.76
CA ALA A 13 39.83 16.99 -54.42
C ALA A 13 40.82 15.85 -54.09
N VAL A 14 41.29 15.75 -52.84
CA VAL A 14 42.05 14.60 -52.32
C VAL A 14 41.72 14.42 -50.83
N VAL A 15 41.61 13.17 -50.40
CA VAL A 15 41.38 12.69 -49.02
C VAL A 15 42.70 12.11 -48.46
N PHE A 16 43.01 12.26 -47.16
CA PHE A 16 43.41 11.17 -46.23
C PHE A 16 43.85 11.62 -44.82
N LEU A 17 43.82 10.64 -43.90
CA LEU A 17 44.04 10.64 -42.44
C LEU A 17 45.45 11.08 -41.96
N PHE A 18 45.60 11.45 -40.67
CA PHE A 18 46.34 10.66 -39.64
C PHE A 18 46.20 11.27 -38.22
N ALA A 19 46.78 10.61 -37.20
CA ALA A 19 46.35 10.67 -35.79
C ALA A 19 47.42 11.17 -34.78
N SER A 20 47.09 11.10 -33.47
CA SER A 20 47.95 11.29 -32.26
C SER A 20 48.37 12.75 -31.95
N SER A 21 48.48 13.19 -30.68
CA SER A 21 48.92 12.47 -29.47
C SER A 21 48.29 12.95 -28.16
N SER A 22 48.29 12.09 -27.14
CA SER A 22 47.88 12.38 -25.75
C SER A 22 48.99 13.10 -24.95
N PHE A 23 48.60 13.93 -23.97
CA PHE A 23 49.36 14.07 -22.71
C PHE A 23 48.42 14.44 -21.55
N ALA A 24 48.84 14.19 -20.30
CA ALA A 24 47.93 13.94 -19.19
C ALA A 24 48.03 14.90 -17.99
N MET A 25 46.90 14.99 -17.28
CA MET A 25 46.73 15.10 -15.82
C MET A 25 47.06 16.40 -15.03
N HIS A 26 46.09 16.67 -14.13
CA HIS A 26 46.19 17.06 -12.71
C HIS A 26 45.86 18.50 -12.27
N GLN A 27 44.66 18.61 -11.66
CA GLN A 27 44.36 19.20 -10.33
C GLN A 27 44.85 20.64 -10.01
N LEU A 28 43.89 21.54 -9.71
CA LEU A 28 43.70 22.18 -8.39
C LEU A 28 42.54 23.20 -8.40
N SER A 29 41.72 23.20 -7.34
CA SER A 29 40.84 24.32 -6.90
C SER A 29 41.57 25.08 -5.74
N PRO A 30 41.04 26.15 -5.06
CA PRO A 30 39.68 26.75 -5.07
C PRO A 30 39.62 28.31 -4.92
N PHE A 31 38.43 28.84 -4.56
CA PHE A 31 38.08 30.13 -3.90
C PHE A 31 37.66 31.40 -4.69
N GLY A 32 36.62 32.05 -4.14
CA GLY A 32 36.13 33.42 -4.44
C GLY A 32 35.05 33.50 -5.53
N GLY A 33 33.93 34.21 -5.40
CA GLY A 33 33.41 35.07 -4.32
C GLY A 33 32.46 36.14 -4.92
N GLU A 34 31.60 36.76 -4.09
CA GLU A 34 30.68 37.88 -4.45
C GLU A 34 29.47 37.52 -5.37
N ARG A 35 28.33 38.24 -5.39
CA ARG A 35 27.50 38.97 -4.39
C ARG A 35 26.13 39.25 -5.07
N GLU A 36 25.05 39.41 -4.32
CA GLU A 36 23.77 39.90 -4.86
C GLU A 36 23.81 41.40 -5.24
N PRO A 37 22.79 41.90 -5.96
CA PRO A 37 21.76 42.65 -5.22
C PRO A 37 20.29 42.49 -5.67
N GLU A 38 19.39 42.67 -4.71
CA GLU A 38 17.96 43.00 -4.92
C GLU A 38 17.75 44.40 -5.54
N ALA A 39 16.60 44.60 -6.19
CA ALA A 39 15.68 45.76 -6.12
C ALA A 39 14.80 45.83 -7.39
N VAL A 40 13.57 46.33 -7.48
CA VAL A 40 12.49 46.80 -6.59
C VAL A 40 11.28 47.11 -7.53
N LEU A 41 10.07 46.93 -7.00
CA LEU A 41 8.73 47.36 -7.46
C LEU A 41 8.59 48.46 -8.54
N ALA A 42 7.58 48.30 -9.41
CA ALA A 42 6.75 49.40 -9.95
C ALA A 42 5.29 48.94 -10.17
N SER A 43 4.36 49.86 -9.97
CA SER A 43 2.90 49.64 -9.86
C SER A 43 2.10 49.85 -11.15
N ALA A 44 0.94 49.20 -11.27
CA ALA A 44 -0.25 49.79 -11.88
C ALA A 44 -1.53 49.16 -11.28
N ASP A 45 -2.50 50.02 -11.00
CA ASP A 45 -3.85 49.70 -10.49
C ASP A 45 -4.83 50.05 -11.61
N GLU A 46 -5.77 49.15 -11.93
CA GLU A 46 -7.09 49.57 -12.43
C GLU A 46 -8.14 48.45 -12.36
N SER A 47 -9.37 48.87 -12.05
CA SER A 47 -10.49 48.01 -11.67
C SER A 47 -11.32 47.48 -12.85
N TYR A 48 -11.80 46.23 -12.77
CA TYR A 48 -12.95 45.76 -13.56
C TYR A 48 -13.77 44.68 -12.85
N LYS A 49 -15.11 44.82 -12.87
CA LYS A 49 -16.10 43.80 -12.50
C LYS A 49 -17.00 43.54 -13.73
N PRO A 50 -17.41 42.30 -14.00
CA PRO A 50 -18.58 42.02 -14.84
C PRO A 50 -19.85 41.85 -14.00
N GLU A 51 -20.96 42.40 -14.47
CA GLU A 51 -22.31 42.18 -13.92
C GLU A 51 -23.00 40.97 -14.59
N GLU A 52 -23.93 40.37 -13.84
CA GLU A 52 -24.76 39.24 -14.24
C GLU A 52 -26.08 39.71 -14.87
N GLN A 53 -26.41 39.24 -16.08
CA GLN A 53 -27.74 39.38 -16.68
C GLN A 53 -28.14 38.12 -17.45
N ALA A 54 -29.43 37.74 -17.37
CA ALA A 54 -29.92 36.41 -17.74
C ALA A 54 -31.00 36.41 -18.84
N ALA A 55 -31.08 35.26 -19.53
CA ALA A 55 -32.20 34.73 -20.34
C ALA A 55 -32.51 35.40 -21.70
N PRO A 56 -33.28 34.75 -22.63
CA PRO A 56 -33.86 33.39 -22.58
C PRO A 56 -33.52 32.48 -23.80
N VAL A 57 -33.95 31.19 -23.71
CA VAL A 57 -33.87 30.15 -24.76
C VAL A 57 -35.18 30.07 -25.56
N PRO A 58 -35.18 29.63 -26.83
CA PRO A 58 -36.16 28.60 -27.24
C PRO A 58 -35.68 27.51 -28.26
N THR A 59 -36.05 26.26 -27.93
CA THR A 59 -36.49 25.14 -28.82
C THR A 59 -35.54 24.42 -29.80
N ALA A 60 -35.44 23.10 -29.62
CA ALA A 60 -35.02 22.08 -30.61
C ALA A 60 -36.24 21.47 -31.36
N PRO A 61 -36.06 20.64 -32.42
CA PRO A 61 -35.73 19.20 -32.29
C PRO A 61 -34.62 18.74 -33.28
N THR A 62 -34.07 17.52 -33.32
CA THR A 62 -34.69 16.17 -33.19
C THR A 62 -33.66 15.06 -32.89
N ALA A 63 -34.05 14.12 -32.02
CA ALA A 63 -33.57 12.74 -31.78
C ALA A 63 -32.21 12.22 -32.33
N ALA A 64 -31.33 11.83 -31.40
CA ALA A 64 -30.46 10.64 -31.49
C ALA A 64 -30.31 10.01 -30.09
N THR A 65 -30.08 8.70 -30.01
CA THR A 65 -30.11 7.91 -28.75
C THR A 65 -29.00 8.32 -27.77
N GLU A 66 -29.37 8.75 -26.56
CA GLU A 66 -28.41 9.19 -25.53
C GLU A 66 -27.74 8.01 -24.81
N LEU A 67 -26.41 8.09 -24.70
CA LEU A 67 -25.64 7.44 -23.64
C LEU A 67 -25.85 8.21 -22.31
N PRO A 68 -25.70 7.58 -21.13
CA PRO A 68 -25.85 8.31 -19.87
C PRO A 68 -24.84 9.46 -19.77
N PRO A 69 -25.23 10.62 -19.22
CA PRO A 69 -24.37 11.79 -19.19
C PRO A 69 -23.13 11.56 -18.32
N SER A 70 -21.98 12.01 -18.82
CA SER A 70 -20.76 12.16 -18.02
C SER A 70 -21.01 13.14 -16.88
N GLN A 71 -21.07 12.67 -15.64
CA GLN A 71 -21.11 13.57 -14.49
C GLN A 71 -19.75 14.25 -14.35
N GLN A 72 -19.72 15.57 -14.51
CA GLN A 72 -18.65 16.40 -13.99
C GLN A 72 -18.84 16.46 -12.48
N ILE A 73 -18.07 15.65 -11.75
CA ILE A 73 -18.07 15.62 -10.28
C ILE A 73 -17.54 16.98 -9.81
N THR A 74 -18.38 17.73 -9.10
CA THR A 74 -18.02 18.98 -8.41
C THR A 74 -17.43 18.68 -7.03
N THR A 75 -16.90 19.70 -6.35
CA THR A 75 -16.46 19.57 -4.94
C THR A 75 -17.58 19.08 -4.03
N ASP A 76 -18.80 19.54 -4.31
CA ASP A 76 -19.97 19.35 -3.48
C ASP A 76 -20.50 17.89 -3.62
N ASP A 77 -20.34 17.29 -4.81
CA ASP A 77 -20.60 15.86 -5.05
C ASP A 77 -19.62 14.93 -4.32
N ILE A 78 -18.41 15.43 -4.00
CA ILE A 78 -17.40 14.70 -3.22
C ILE A 78 -17.75 14.79 -1.73
N GLU A 79 -18.16 15.97 -1.24
CA GLU A 79 -18.58 16.14 0.16
C GLU A 79 -19.84 15.31 0.50
N GLU A 80 -20.84 15.21 -0.39
CA GLU A 80 -22.01 14.35 -0.18
C GLU A 80 -21.69 12.84 -0.19
N GLU A 81 -20.62 12.38 -0.85
CA GLU A 81 -20.18 10.98 -0.83
C GLU A 81 -19.23 10.71 0.35
N GLU A 82 -18.30 11.61 0.68
CA GLU A 82 -17.42 11.51 1.87
C GLU A 82 -18.26 11.49 3.17
N GLN A 83 -19.37 12.25 3.24
CA GLN A 83 -20.27 12.21 4.40
C GLN A 83 -21.04 10.88 4.54
N LYS A 84 -21.27 10.16 3.44
CA LYS A 84 -21.80 8.77 3.47
C LYS A 84 -20.76 7.76 3.94
N GLU A 85 -19.46 8.05 3.87
CA GLU A 85 -18.42 7.20 4.46
C GLU A 85 -18.43 7.32 5.98
N GLU A 86 -18.51 8.55 6.51
CA GLU A 86 -18.61 8.83 7.96
C GLU A 86 -19.87 8.20 8.58
N ASP A 87 -21.04 8.39 7.96
CA ASP A 87 -22.30 7.77 8.40
C ASP A 87 -22.28 6.22 8.34
N GLN A 88 -21.47 5.62 7.46
CA GLN A 88 -21.34 4.16 7.36
C GLN A 88 -20.36 3.59 8.39
N GLU A 89 -19.23 4.25 8.67
CA GLU A 89 -18.29 3.79 9.69
C GLU A 89 -18.92 3.87 11.10
N VAL A 90 -19.71 4.91 11.38
CA VAL A 90 -20.52 5.02 12.61
C VAL A 90 -21.62 3.94 12.71
N GLN A 91 -22.23 3.54 11.59
CA GLN A 91 -23.23 2.46 11.59
C GLN A 91 -22.61 1.06 11.75
N GLU A 92 -21.38 0.83 11.28
CA GLU A 92 -20.67 -0.43 11.50
C GLU A 92 -20.21 -0.57 12.97
N GLU A 93 -19.71 0.49 13.62
CA GLU A 93 -19.39 0.46 15.05
C GLU A 93 -20.61 0.13 15.92
N GLN A 94 -21.78 0.71 15.61
CA GLN A 94 -23.03 0.45 16.34
C GLN A 94 -23.61 -0.96 16.11
N GLN A 95 -23.37 -1.57 14.94
CA GLN A 95 -23.80 -2.95 14.68
C GLN A 95 -22.91 -3.98 15.39
N ASP A 96 -21.59 -3.74 15.44
CA ASP A 96 -20.66 -4.61 16.16
C ASP A 96 -20.94 -4.56 17.69
N GLU A 97 -21.13 -3.38 18.30
CA GLU A 97 -21.54 -3.26 19.73
C GLU A 97 -22.84 -4.03 20.03
N ALA A 98 -23.86 -3.91 19.18
CA ALA A 98 -25.14 -4.60 19.35
C ALA A 98 -25.04 -6.12 19.28
N THR A 99 -24.00 -6.68 18.64
CA THR A 99 -23.72 -8.13 18.66
C THR A 99 -22.94 -8.60 19.89
N GLU A 100 -22.27 -7.71 20.62
CA GLU A 100 -21.51 -8.07 21.82
C GLU A 100 -22.37 -8.16 23.10
N GLU A 101 -23.48 -7.41 23.19
CA GLU A 101 -24.44 -7.50 24.31
C GLU A 101 -25.20 -8.84 24.40
N ASN A 102 -25.16 -9.71 23.37
CA ASN A 102 -25.92 -10.97 23.31
C ASN A 102 -25.06 -12.26 23.45
N LYS A 103 -24.12 -12.28 24.41
CA LYS A 103 -23.48 -13.53 24.87
C LYS A 103 -23.95 -13.96 26.28
N PRO A 104 -24.28 -15.25 26.52
CA PRO A 104 -24.63 -15.72 27.85
C PRO A 104 -23.42 -15.73 28.78
N ALA A 105 -23.57 -15.18 29.99
CA ALA A 105 -22.51 -15.18 31.00
C ALA A 105 -22.30 -16.57 31.63
N GLU A 106 -21.15 -17.20 31.40
CA GLU A 106 -20.70 -18.34 32.19
C GLU A 106 -20.26 -17.89 33.60
N ARG A 107 -20.83 -18.52 34.62
CA ARG A 107 -20.57 -18.14 36.03
C ARG A 107 -19.31 -18.82 36.57
N SER A 108 -18.32 -18.00 36.93
CA SER A 108 -17.27 -18.41 37.86
C SER A 108 -17.86 -18.75 39.24
N ALA A 109 -17.39 -19.83 39.85
CA ALA A 109 -17.76 -20.24 41.21
C ALA A 109 -16.52 -20.50 42.07
N THR A 110 -16.02 -19.45 42.71
CA THR A 110 -15.08 -19.56 43.84
C THR A 110 -15.86 -19.55 45.15
N ALA A 111 -15.73 -20.61 45.95
CA ALA A 111 -16.19 -20.65 47.34
C ALA A 111 -15.07 -21.22 48.21
N SER A 112 -14.89 -20.65 49.40
CA SER A 112 -13.83 -21.01 50.35
C SER A 112 -14.41 -21.17 51.76
N ALA A 113 -13.64 -21.88 52.59
CA ALA A 113 -13.77 -22.03 54.04
C ALA A 113 -14.80 -23.04 54.63
N ASN A 114 -14.21 -23.98 55.38
CA ASN A 114 -14.53 -24.35 56.76
C ASN A 114 -15.52 -25.48 57.13
N THR A 115 -14.90 -26.62 57.47
CA THR A 115 -14.93 -27.34 58.76
C THR A 115 -16.13 -28.22 59.16
N GLU A 116 -15.75 -29.39 59.69
CA GLU A 116 -16.37 -30.16 60.79
C GLU A 116 -17.43 -31.26 60.53
N ASN A 117 -16.96 -32.50 60.74
CA ASN A 117 -17.49 -33.50 61.69
C ASN A 117 -18.34 -34.69 61.20
N SER A 118 -18.32 -35.74 62.02
CA SER A 118 -19.16 -36.96 62.05
C SER A 118 -18.88 -38.11 61.07
N SER A 119 -17.88 -38.91 61.44
CA SER A 119 -17.96 -40.37 61.60
C SER A 119 -19.22 -41.15 61.13
N ARG A 120 -18.98 -42.30 60.46
CA ARG A 120 -19.43 -43.64 60.92
C ARG A 120 -18.86 -44.81 60.10
N ASN A 121 -18.65 -45.93 60.78
CA ASN A 121 -18.17 -47.20 60.22
C ASN A 121 -19.24 -47.92 59.38
N ASN A 122 -18.83 -48.76 58.43
CA ASN A 122 -19.05 -50.20 58.60
C ASN A 122 -18.17 -51.13 57.73
N THR A 123 -17.96 -52.31 58.31
CA THR A 123 -17.52 -53.64 57.79
C THR A 123 -17.67 -53.93 56.28
N SER A 124 -16.92 -54.85 55.65
CA SER A 124 -16.61 -56.22 56.11
C SER A 124 -15.50 -56.95 55.31
N SER A 125 -14.75 -57.85 56.00
CA SER A 125 -14.17 -59.14 55.55
C SER A 125 -13.67 -59.34 54.09
N GLN A 126 -12.47 -59.86 53.84
CA GLN A 126 -12.12 -61.27 54.11
C GLN A 126 -10.61 -61.56 54.28
N GLN A 127 -10.31 -62.62 55.05
CA GLN A 127 -9.04 -63.37 55.10
C GLN A 127 -8.84 -64.15 53.77
N SER A 128 -7.70 -64.70 53.34
CA SER A 128 -6.35 -64.94 53.92
C SER A 128 -5.34 -65.05 52.73
N ASN A 129 -4.10 -65.57 52.76
CA ASN A 129 -3.36 -66.36 53.73
C ASN A 129 -1.82 -66.17 53.60
N THR A 130 -1.05 -66.83 54.47
CA THR A 130 0.43 -66.90 54.51
C THR A 130 1.06 -67.93 53.57
N THR A 131 2.33 -67.70 53.20
CA THR A 131 3.42 -68.69 53.36
C THR A 131 4.77 -67.95 53.43
N THR A 132 5.61 -68.31 54.41
CA THR A 132 6.92 -67.72 54.66
C THR A 132 8.02 -68.71 54.31
N ILE A 133 9.05 -68.30 53.56
CA ILE A 133 10.38 -68.94 53.58
C ILE A 133 11.43 -67.82 53.65
N ALA A 134 12.48 -68.04 54.43
CA ALA A 134 13.54 -67.08 54.71
C ALA A 134 14.92 -67.57 54.21
N GLU A 135 15.91 -66.66 54.30
CA GLU A 135 17.32 -66.83 53.91
C GLU A 135 17.58 -66.82 52.38
N ARG A 136 18.69 -66.27 51.86
CA ARG A 136 19.99 -65.91 52.47
C ARG A 136 20.47 -64.50 52.09
N ARG A 137 21.45 -63.99 52.83
CA ARG A 137 22.27 -62.81 52.47
C ARG A 137 23.34 -63.21 51.46
N ASP A 138 23.59 -62.34 50.48
CA ASP A 138 24.87 -62.21 49.80
C ASP A 138 25.15 -60.71 49.59
N ASP A 139 26.27 -60.21 50.12
CA ASP A 139 26.70 -58.83 49.95
C ASP A 139 27.21 -58.60 48.52
N LYS A 140 26.74 -57.54 47.86
CA LYS A 140 27.25 -57.08 46.56
C LYS A 140 27.41 -55.56 46.62
N PRO A 141 28.54 -54.98 46.16
CA PRO A 141 28.85 -53.58 46.42
C PRO A 141 27.91 -52.63 45.67
N GLU A 142 27.47 -51.60 46.39
CA GLU A 142 26.65 -50.50 45.92
C GLU A 142 27.45 -49.65 44.93
N ALA A 143 27.10 -49.74 43.65
CA ALA A 143 27.62 -48.84 42.63
C ALA A 143 26.92 -47.48 42.77
N LYS A 144 27.69 -46.41 42.94
CA LYS A 144 27.14 -45.04 42.88
C LYS A 144 26.72 -44.75 41.45
N GLU A 145 25.42 -44.72 41.20
CA GLU A 145 24.88 -44.13 39.98
C GLU A 145 25.08 -42.61 40.06
N GLU A 146 25.89 -42.06 39.15
CA GLU A 146 25.94 -40.61 38.96
C GLU A 146 24.62 -40.14 38.32
N PRO A 147 24.11 -38.94 38.67
CA PRO A 147 22.84 -38.48 38.15
C PRO A 147 22.93 -38.32 36.63
N VAL A 148 22.11 -39.10 35.91
CA VAL A 148 21.93 -38.93 34.47
C VAL A 148 21.27 -37.58 34.25
N GLU A 149 22.04 -36.63 33.71
CA GLU A 149 21.54 -35.33 33.31
C GLU A 149 20.58 -35.55 32.13
N VAL A 150 19.27 -35.49 32.41
CA VAL A 150 18.23 -35.66 31.41
C VAL A 150 18.20 -34.40 30.56
N GLU A 151 18.92 -34.44 29.44
CA GLU A 151 18.85 -33.41 28.40
C GLU A 151 17.39 -33.38 27.88
N VAL A 152 16.62 -32.41 28.36
CA VAL A 152 15.27 -32.14 27.89
C VAL A 152 15.39 -31.52 26.51
N VAL A 153 15.48 -32.38 25.49
CA VAL A 153 15.32 -31.98 24.10
C VAL A 153 13.87 -31.53 23.97
N GLU A 154 13.64 -30.20 24.04
CA GLU A 154 12.34 -29.62 23.69
C GLU A 154 12.00 -30.08 22.28
N GLU A 155 10.91 -30.84 22.15
CA GLU A 155 10.41 -31.30 20.86
C GLU A 155 9.84 -30.08 20.12
N VAL A 156 10.72 -29.36 19.41
CA VAL A 156 10.36 -28.15 18.66
C VAL A 156 9.30 -28.55 17.64
N ALA A 157 8.06 -28.14 17.92
CA ALA A 157 6.91 -28.46 17.10
C ALA A 157 7.21 -28.11 15.62
N PRO A 158 6.97 -29.04 14.67
CA PRO A 158 7.44 -28.88 13.30
C PRO A 158 6.89 -27.59 12.70
N THR A 159 7.80 -26.69 12.30
CA THR A 159 7.45 -25.39 11.75
C THR A 159 6.55 -25.57 10.52
N ARG A 160 5.43 -24.85 10.48
CA ARG A 160 4.46 -24.91 9.37
C ARG A 160 5.18 -24.68 8.04
N ALA A 161 4.93 -25.52 7.04
CA ALA A 161 5.62 -25.45 5.75
C ALA A 161 5.39 -24.12 4.98
N ASN A 162 4.33 -23.37 5.29
CA ASN A 162 4.06 -22.04 4.76
C ASN A 162 3.71 -21.07 5.91
N PRO A 163 4.28 -19.85 5.96
CA PRO A 163 3.94 -18.83 6.96
C PRO A 163 2.48 -18.31 6.93
N TYR A 164 1.70 -18.62 5.89
CA TYR A 164 0.32 -18.12 5.74
C TYR A 164 -0.63 -19.15 5.10
N ARG A 165 -1.93 -18.85 5.15
CA ARG A 165 -3.00 -19.46 4.33
C ARG A 165 -3.66 -18.42 3.43
N THR A 166 -4.21 -18.87 2.31
CA THR A 166 -5.16 -18.10 1.49
C THR A 166 -6.45 -18.90 1.30
N TRP A 167 -7.58 -18.20 1.17
CA TRP A 167 -8.90 -18.81 0.93
C TRP A 167 -9.85 -17.81 0.26
N SER A 168 -11.08 -18.25 -0.04
CA SER A 168 -12.17 -17.42 -0.58
C SER A 168 -11.76 -16.47 -1.71
N SER A 169 -11.02 -16.98 -2.70
CA SER A 169 -10.57 -16.15 -3.83
C SER A 169 -11.70 -15.71 -4.75
N ARG A 170 -11.62 -14.49 -5.26
CA ARG A 170 -12.55 -13.89 -6.23
C ARG A 170 -11.79 -13.32 -7.42
N ASP A 171 -12.34 -13.51 -8.62
CA ASP A 171 -11.84 -12.84 -9.82
C ASP A 171 -12.60 -11.51 -10.00
N HIS A 172 -11.86 -10.44 -10.21
CA HIS A 172 -12.33 -9.09 -10.47
C HIS A 172 -11.91 -8.69 -11.89
N ARG A 173 -12.78 -8.02 -12.64
CA ARG A 173 -12.42 -7.39 -13.92
C ARG A 173 -12.38 -5.89 -13.70
N TYR A 174 -11.18 -5.36 -13.61
CA TYR A 174 -10.91 -3.94 -13.43
C TYR A 174 -10.80 -3.27 -14.80
N MET A 175 -11.43 -2.11 -14.96
CA MET A 175 -11.27 -1.22 -16.10
C MET A 175 -10.82 0.15 -15.62
N MET A 176 -9.76 0.66 -16.24
CA MET A 176 -9.39 2.06 -16.19
C MET A 176 -9.62 2.67 -17.56
N GLN A 177 -10.38 3.75 -17.63
CA GLN A 177 -10.52 4.57 -18.83
C GLN A 177 -9.74 5.86 -18.61
N VAL A 178 -8.96 6.30 -19.60
CA VAL A 178 -8.25 7.58 -19.58
C VAL A 178 -8.62 8.35 -20.83
N ASP A 179 -9.22 9.52 -20.66
CA ASP A 179 -9.62 10.40 -21.76
C ASP A 179 -8.57 11.49 -21.90
N VAL A 180 -8.03 11.65 -23.10
CA VAL A 180 -6.94 12.58 -23.39
C VAL A 180 -7.40 13.53 -24.48
N LYS A 181 -7.59 14.81 -24.13
CA LYS A 181 -8.23 15.79 -25.01
C LYS A 181 -7.36 17.01 -25.23
N ASN A 182 -7.14 17.38 -26.49
CA ASN A 182 -6.54 18.67 -26.83
C ASN A 182 -7.60 19.77 -26.71
N THR A 183 -7.55 20.55 -25.63
CA THR A 183 -8.54 21.61 -25.34
C THR A 183 -8.19 22.96 -25.98
N SER A 184 -7.37 22.94 -27.03
CA SER A 184 -6.79 24.17 -27.60
C SER A 184 -7.09 24.45 -29.06
N ASP A 185 -6.63 25.62 -29.47
CA ASP A 185 -6.62 26.19 -30.81
C ASP A 185 -5.47 25.68 -31.71
N LYS A 186 -4.61 24.77 -31.23
CA LYS A 186 -3.40 24.32 -31.94
C LYS A 186 -3.19 22.82 -31.85
N GLU A 187 -2.51 22.24 -32.83
CA GLU A 187 -2.00 20.87 -32.75
C GLU A 187 -1.09 20.68 -31.51
N ALA A 188 -1.29 19.58 -30.80
CA ALA A 188 -0.45 19.15 -29.68
C ALA A 188 0.39 17.95 -30.13
N LYS A 189 1.72 18.12 -30.18
CA LYS A 189 2.67 17.10 -30.68
C LYS A 189 3.28 16.28 -29.57
N ASP A 190 3.76 15.09 -29.95
CA ASP A 190 4.52 14.17 -29.11
C ASP A 190 3.82 13.87 -27.76
N VAL A 191 2.47 13.75 -27.83
CA VAL A 191 1.62 13.52 -26.66
C VAL A 191 1.89 12.11 -26.13
N ARG A 192 2.41 12.05 -24.91
CA ARG A 192 2.75 10.83 -24.17
C ARG A 192 1.98 10.82 -22.86
N VAL A 193 1.37 9.69 -22.52
CA VAL A 193 0.66 9.48 -21.24
C VAL A 193 1.22 8.25 -20.54
N GLU A 194 1.58 8.42 -19.27
CA GLU A 194 2.07 7.37 -18.37
C GLU A 194 0.96 7.00 -17.38
N VAL A 195 0.49 5.75 -17.43
CA VAL A 195 -0.61 5.24 -16.61
C VAL A 195 -0.11 4.14 -15.67
N PRO A 196 -0.23 4.30 -14.34
CA PRO A 196 0.08 3.25 -13.37
C PRO A 196 -0.83 2.04 -13.55
N LEU A 197 -0.25 0.87 -13.77
CA LEU A 197 -1.00 -0.38 -13.97
C LEU A 197 -1.20 -1.14 -12.67
N VAL A 198 -2.23 -2.00 -12.69
CA VAL A 198 -2.49 -2.98 -11.62
C VAL A 198 -1.31 -3.95 -11.47
N SER A 199 -0.98 -4.24 -10.21
CA SER A 199 0.17 -5.08 -9.83
C SER A 199 0.00 -6.52 -10.31
N SER A 200 1.08 -7.09 -10.86
CA SER A 200 1.05 -8.41 -11.49
C SER A 200 0.83 -9.56 -10.50
N SER A 201 1.39 -9.46 -9.30
CA SER A 201 1.37 -10.55 -8.30
C SER A 201 1.77 -10.07 -6.91
N SER A 202 1.03 -10.52 -5.89
CA SER A 202 1.42 -10.53 -4.48
C SER A 202 1.09 -11.91 -3.89
N LEU A 203 1.21 -12.06 -2.57
CA LEU A 203 0.80 -13.30 -1.87
C LEU A 203 -0.73 -13.50 -1.86
N TYR A 204 -1.51 -12.45 -2.14
CA TYR A 204 -2.97 -12.44 -2.11
C TYR A 204 -3.64 -11.90 -3.39
N GLN A 205 -2.87 -11.46 -4.38
CA GLN A 205 -3.36 -11.05 -5.71
C GLN A 205 -2.56 -11.74 -6.82
N SER A 206 -3.23 -12.12 -7.91
CA SER A 206 -2.59 -12.55 -9.16
C SER A 206 -3.30 -12.00 -10.39
N ARG A 207 -2.57 -11.34 -11.30
CA ARG A 207 -3.10 -10.92 -12.60
C ARG A 207 -3.33 -12.15 -13.48
N ARG A 208 -4.48 -12.19 -14.15
CA ARG A 208 -4.92 -13.29 -15.04
C ARG A 208 -4.86 -12.91 -16.50
N ASN A 209 -5.40 -11.75 -16.85
CA ASN A 209 -5.40 -11.20 -18.19
C ASN A 209 -5.23 -9.69 -18.15
N GLU A 210 -4.77 -9.09 -19.24
CA GLU A 210 -4.65 -7.65 -19.42
C GLU A 210 -4.77 -7.33 -20.92
N SER A 211 -5.48 -6.26 -21.25
CA SER A 211 -5.69 -5.82 -22.63
C SER A 211 -5.86 -4.30 -22.70
N PHE A 212 -5.38 -3.69 -23.76
CA PHE A 212 -5.38 -2.25 -23.98
C PHE A 212 -6.11 -1.91 -25.28
N SER A 213 -6.82 -0.79 -25.34
CA SER A 213 -7.42 -0.29 -26.60
C SER A 213 -6.37 0.28 -27.57
N ILE A 214 -5.25 0.74 -27.04
CA ILE A 214 -4.05 1.19 -27.75
C ILE A 214 -2.87 0.47 -27.08
N GLU A 215 -1.97 -0.16 -27.85
CA GLU A 215 -0.87 -0.92 -27.26
C GLU A 215 0.19 0.02 -26.63
N PRO A 216 0.54 -0.13 -25.34
CA PRO A 216 1.55 0.69 -24.68
C PRO A 216 2.93 0.02 -24.65
N GLU A 217 3.97 0.80 -24.42
CA GLU A 217 5.22 0.27 -23.86
C GLU A 217 5.02 0.06 -22.34
N ILE A 218 5.45 -1.09 -21.79
CA ILE A 218 5.29 -1.39 -20.36
C ILE A 218 6.64 -1.26 -19.65
N GLU A 219 6.76 -0.22 -18.82
CA GLU A 219 7.93 0.05 -17.99
C GLU A 219 7.74 -0.43 -16.54
N THR A 220 8.83 -0.51 -15.78
CA THR A 220 8.80 -0.71 -14.32
C THR A 220 9.56 0.43 -13.62
N VAL A 221 8.82 1.29 -12.94
CA VAL A 221 9.34 2.47 -12.22
C VAL A 221 9.23 2.20 -10.73
N SER A 222 10.38 2.08 -10.04
CA SER A 222 10.45 1.79 -8.59
C SER A 222 9.64 0.56 -8.13
N GLY A 223 9.48 -0.44 -9.00
CA GLY A 223 8.66 -1.64 -8.74
C GLY A 223 7.16 -1.49 -9.03
N THR A 224 6.70 -0.31 -9.47
CA THR A 224 5.37 -0.10 -10.06
C THR A 224 5.42 -0.38 -11.57
N ARG A 225 4.41 -1.07 -12.10
CA ARG A 225 4.21 -1.21 -13.55
C ARG A 225 3.57 0.06 -14.12
N VAL A 226 4.06 0.53 -15.26
CA VAL A 226 3.54 1.74 -15.93
C VAL A 226 3.31 1.41 -17.40
N ALA A 227 2.12 1.68 -17.91
CA ALA A 227 1.86 1.72 -19.35
C ALA A 227 2.20 3.10 -19.89
N VAL A 228 2.94 3.14 -20.98
CA VAL A 228 3.33 4.34 -21.69
C VAL A 228 2.63 4.34 -23.04
N PHE A 229 1.70 5.27 -23.22
CA PHE A 229 0.98 5.47 -24.46
C PHE A 229 1.60 6.64 -25.23
N SER A 230 2.09 6.37 -26.43
CA SER A 230 2.62 7.38 -27.36
C SER A 230 1.55 7.70 -28.39
N LEU A 231 0.80 8.78 -28.17
CA LEU A 231 -0.39 9.15 -28.96
C LEU A 231 -0.07 9.99 -30.20
N GLY A 232 1.17 10.50 -30.32
CA GLY A 232 1.61 11.27 -31.48
C GLY A 232 1.09 12.70 -31.44
N THR A 233 0.42 13.14 -32.51
CA THR A 233 -0.16 14.48 -32.61
C THR A 233 -1.68 14.41 -32.42
N LEU A 234 -2.24 15.28 -31.58
CA LEU A 234 -3.68 15.52 -31.47
C LEU A 234 -4.03 16.88 -32.06
N GLU A 235 -5.00 16.92 -32.97
CA GLU A 235 -5.55 18.14 -33.57
C GLU A 235 -6.38 18.97 -32.56
N PRO A 236 -6.66 20.26 -32.83
CA PRO A 236 -7.54 21.10 -32.01
C PRO A 236 -8.90 20.43 -31.72
N GLY A 237 -9.21 20.20 -30.45
CA GLY A 237 -10.45 19.55 -30.01
C GLY A 237 -10.48 18.02 -30.12
N GLU A 238 -9.42 17.38 -30.63
CA GLU A 238 -9.32 15.92 -30.72
C GLU A 238 -9.25 15.27 -29.33
N GLU A 239 -9.86 14.09 -29.22
CA GLU A 239 -10.03 13.34 -27.98
C GLU A 239 -9.77 11.86 -28.23
N ILE A 240 -8.87 11.28 -27.43
CA ILE A 240 -8.49 9.86 -27.47
C ILE A 240 -8.89 9.21 -26.16
N ILE A 241 -9.64 8.11 -26.24
CA ILE A 241 -10.06 7.31 -25.08
C ILE A 241 -9.21 6.03 -25.01
N ILE A 242 -8.50 5.87 -23.90
CA ILE A 242 -7.66 4.71 -23.62
C ILE A 242 -8.36 3.82 -22.60
N GLU A 243 -8.88 2.67 -23.04
CA GLU A 243 -9.36 1.62 -22.14
C GLU A 243 -8.20 0.67 -21.78
N ILE A 244 -8.02 0.43 -20.48
CA ILE A 244 -7.12 -0.56 -19.91
C ILE A 244 -7.99 -1.54 -19.12
N LYS A 245 -8.02 -2.81 -19.54
CA LYS A 245 -8.85 -3.86 -18.95
C LYS A 245 -7.96 -4.95 -18.35
N THR A 246 -8.03 -5.13 -17.03
CA THR A 246 -7.22 -6.09 -16.27
C THR A 246 -8.10 -7.06 -15.50
N GLN A 247 -7.85 -8.37 -15.64
CA GLN A 247 -8.46 -9.38 -14.77
C GLN A 247 -7.47 -9.73 -13.65
N VAL A 248 -7.91 -9.64 -12.40
CA VAL A 248 -7.12 -10.04 -11.23
C VAL A 248 -7.89 -11.01 -10.35
N ARG A 249 -7.19 -11.96 -9.76
CA ARG A 249 -7.73 -12.83 -8.70
C ARG A 249 -7.18 -12.36 -7.36
N SER A 250 -8.04 -11.81 -6.51
CA SER A 250 -7.73 -11.50 -5.11
C SER A 250 -8.17 -12.65 -4.20
N SER A 251 -7.52 -12.81 -3.06
CA SER A 251 -7.83 -13.85 -2.06
C SER A 251 -7.77 -13.28 -0.66
N ASN A 252 -8.52 -13.87 0.26
CA ASN A 252 -8.26 -13.68 1.68
C ASN A 252 -6.87 -14.22 2.01
N ILE A 253 -6.16 -13.58 2.94
CA ILE A 253 -4.86 -14.04 3.42
C ILE A 253 -4.77 -13.89 4.94
N GLU A 254 -4.06 -14.81 5.58
CA GLU A 254 -3.78 -14.78 7.02
C GLU A 254 -2.44 -15.47 7.30
N PHE A 255 -1.56 -14.73 7.94
CA PHE A 255 -0.27 -15.18 8.45
C PHE A 255 -0.41 -15.78 9.83
N PHE A 256 0.34 -16.85 10.06
CA PHE A 256 0.36 -17.55 11.33
C PHE A 256 1.29 -16.83 12.31
N ALA A 257 0.73 -16.34 13.42
CA ALA A 257 1.48 -15.63 14.45
C ALA A 257 2.54 -16.54 15.09
N ASP A 258 2.21 -17.82 15.28
CA ASP A 258 3.04 -18.91 15.80
C ASP A 258 4.09 -19.44 14.80
N TYR A 259 4.18 -18.90 13.58
CA TYR A 259 5.20 -19.32 12.63
C TYR A 259 6.60 -18.91 13.10
N ILE A 260 7.51 -19.88 13.21
CA ILE A 260 8.92 -19.65 13.51
C ILE A 260 9.70 -19.57 12.18
N PRO A 261 10.33 -18.43 11.86
CA PRO A 261 11.14 -18.28 10.66
C PRO A 261 12.31 -19.25 10.61
N THR A 262 12.50 -19.92 9.47
CA THR A 262 13.67 -20.77 9.21
C THR A 262 14.84 -20.01 8.57
N ASN A 263 14.65 -18.72 8.29
CA ASN A 263 15.65 -17.81 7.71
C ASN A 263 15.30 -16.34 8.02
N SER A 264 16.30 -15.47 8.01
CA SER A 264 16.18 -14.03 8.28
C SER A 264 16.04 -13.16 7.02
N ASN A 265 15.64 -13.74 5.89
CA ASN A 265 15.55 -12.99 4.63
C ASN A 265 14.46 -11.90 4.71
N LYS A 266 14.85 -10.64 4.49
CA LYS A 266 13.95 -9.49 4.33
C LYS A 266 14.45 -8.52 3.26
N SER A 267 13.52 -7.81 2.61
CA SER A 267 13.78 -6.95 1.45
C SER A 267 14.39 -5.60 1.85
N SER A 268 15.72 -5.56 1.99
CA SER A 268 16.47 -4.38 2.47
C SER A 268 16.30 -3.10 1.65
N SER A 269 15.82 -3.18 0.40
CA SER A 269 15.54 -2.03 -0.47
C SER A 269 14.46 -1.08 0.06
N TYR A 270 13.67 -1.50 1.06
CA TYR A 270 12.58 -0.73 1.64
C TYR A 270 12.87 -0.22 3.06
N LEU A 271 14.13 0.06 3.39
CA LEU A 271 14.56 0.60 4.69
C LEU A 271 14.80 2.11 4.72
N GLY A 272 15.08 2.75 3.58
CA GLY A 272 15.41 4.19 3.53
C GLY A 272 14.19 5.11 3.62
N SER A 273 14.42 6.38 3.96
CA SER A 273 13.41 7.43 3.82
C SER A 273 13.05 7.66 2.35
N SER A 274 11.82 8.09 2.10
CA SER A 274 11.30 8.47 0.78
C SER A 274 10.27 9.59 0.93
N THR A 275 9.75 10.16 -0.17
CA THR A 275 8.66 11.15 -0.11
C THR A 275 7.49 10.64 0.74
N GLY A 276 7.07 11.44 1.72
CA GLY A 276 6.01 11.10 2.69
C GLY A 276 6.41 10.06 3.75
N ILE A 277 7.64 9.55 3.73
CA ILE A 277 8.15 8.52 4.64
C ILE A 277 9.43 9.05 5.31
N GLU A 278 9.27 9.94 6.28
CA GLU A 278 10.36 10.60 7.00
C GLU A 278 11.02 9.69 8.07
N SER A 279 11.33 8.45 7.72
CA SER A 279 11.81 7.39 8.64
C SER A 279 13.11 7.72 9.40
N THR A 280 13.89 8.69 8.91
CA THR A 280 15.12 9.19 9.54
C THR A 280 14.93 10.45 10.38
N ASN A 281 13.71 10.97 10.49
CA ASN A 281 13.41 12.11 11.36
C ASN A 281 13.48 11.69 12.84
N SER A 282 14.03 12.54 13.71
CA SER A 282 14.25 12.22 15.12
C SER A 282 12.96 11.95 15.91
N GLU A 283 11.83 12.60 15.59
CA GLU A 283 10.55 12.32 16.24
C GLU A 283 10.05 10.90 15.91
N ILE A 284 10.11 10.54 14.62
CA ILE A 284 9.73 9.20 14.12
C ILE A 284 10.65 8.12 14.72
N VAL A 285 11.97 8.36 14.75
CA VAL A 285 12.95 7.43 15.34
C VAL A 285 12.74 7.26 16.84
N ASN A 286 12.54 8.36 17.58
CA ASN A 286 12.31 8.30 19.03
C ASN A 286 11.02 7.54 19.36
N LEU A 287 9.92 7.83 18.65
CA LEU A 287 8.66 7.13 18.84
C LEU A 287 8.75 5.65 18.44
N SER A 288 9.41 5.33 17.32
CA SER A 288 9.61 3.95 16.91
C SER A 288 10.38 3.14 17.96
N ASN A 289 11.45 3.71 18.52
CA ASN A 289 12.20 3.10 19.62
C ASN A 289 11.34 2.91 20.89
N GLN A 290 10.43 3.83 21.20
CA GLN A 290 9.49 3.70 22.32
C GLN A 290 8.45 2.58 22.09
N ILE A 291 7.82 2.54 20.91
CA ILE A 291 6.82 1.53 20.56
C ILE A 291 7.42 0.12 20.55
N THR A 292 8.68 0.00 20.10
CA THR A 292 9.36 -1.29 19.92
C THR A 292 10.20 -1.73 21.12
N GLN A 293 10.21 -0.96 22.21
CA GLN A 293 11.03 -1.23 23.38
C GLN A 293 10.68 -2.59 24.02
N GLY A 294 11.68 -3.46 24.15
CA GLY A 294 11.53 -4.80 24.74
C GLY A 294 10.90 -5.86 23.82
N LEU A 295 10.47 -5.50 22.61
CA LEU A 295 9.94 -6.45 21.62
C LEU A 295 11.08 -7.13 20.87
N SER A 296 11.04 -8.45 20.77
CA SER A 296 12.17 -9.25 20.29
C SER A 296 12.13 -9.47 18.77
N THR A 297 10.95 -9.69 18.21
CA THR A 297 10.75 -10.06 16.81
C THR A 297 10.22 -8.90 15.96
N ASP A 298 10.55 -8.91 14.66
CA ASP A 298 9.98 -7.95 13.70
C ASP A 298 8.45 -8.07 13.60
N TRP A 299 7.87 -9.25 13.89
CA TRP A 299 6.42 -9.46 13.96
C TRP A 299 5.78 -8.67 15.11
N GLU A 300 6.30 -8.80 16.32
CA GLU A 300 5.80 -8.06 17.49
C GLU A 300 5.92 -6.55 17.28
N LYS A 301 7.07 -6.10 16.78
CA LYS A 301 7.35 -4.69 16.49
C LYS A 301 6.40 -4.10 15.44
N ALA A 302 6.24 -4.78 14.30
CA ALA A 302 5.32 -4.33 13.26
C ALA A 302 3.86 -4.32 13.74
N GLN A 303 3.44 -5.32 14.53
CA GLN A 303 2.10 -5.34 15.13
C GLN A 303 1.91 -4.19 16.12
N ALA A 304 2.89 -3.92 16.98
CA ALA A 304 2.85 -2.82 17.95
C ALA A 304 2.79 -1.45 17.24
N ILE A 305 3.53 -1.27 16.15
CA ILE A 305 3.48 -0.06 15.31
C ILE A 305 2.10 0.10 14.67
N THR A 306 1.56 -0.94 14.03
CA THR A 306 0.22 -0.88 13.41
C THR A 306 -0.85 -0.53 14.45
N ARG A 307 -0.82 -1.20 15.61
CA ARG A 307 -1.74 -0.96 16.73
C ARG A 307 -1.59 0.45 17.32
N TRP A 308 -0.36 0.96 17.42
CA TRP A 308 -0.12 2.31 17.91
C TRP A 308 -0.75 3.33 16.97
N VAL A 309 -0.49 3.25 15.66
CA VAL A 309 -1.04 4.18 14.66
C VAL A 309 -2.57 4.15 14.67
N ALA A 310 -3.17 2.96 14.65
CA ALA A 310 -4.62 2.77 14.73
C ALA A 310 -5.29 3.41 15.97
N ASN A 311 -4.57 3.49 17.10
CA ASN A 311 -5.05 4.10 18.34
C ASN A 311 -4.70 5.58 18.52
N ASN A 312 -3.79 6.14 17.71
CA ASN A 312 -3.17 7.45 17.96
C ASN A 312 -3.40 8.48 16.87
N ILE A 313 -3.99 8.09 15.75
CA ILE A 313 -4.39 8.97 14.65
C ILE A 313 -5.92 8.92 14.55
N SER A 314 -6.56 10.07 14.38
CA SER A 314 -7.99 10.20 14.11
C SER A 314 -8.24 10.35 12.60
N TYR A 315 -9.19 9.59 12.06
CA TYR A 315 -9.54 9.69 10.65
C TYR A 315 -10.22 11.04 10.40
N ASN A 316 -9.84 11.71 9.33
CA ASN A 316 -10.38 13.02 8.98
C ASN A 316 -10.23 13.26 7.48
N ALA A 317 -11.32 13.04 6.73
CA ALA A 317 -11.37 13.31 5.30
C ALA A 317 -11.15 14.80 5.01
N SER A 318 -11.68 15.70 5.83
CA SER A 318 -11.59 17.16 5.66
C SER A 318 -10.27 17.78 6.15
N ALA A 319 -9.22 17.00 6.43
CA ALA A 319 -7.95 17.54 6.90
C ALA A 319 -7.24 18.35 5.80
N ASP A 320 -7.06 19.67 6.01
CA ASP A 320 -6.37 20.63 5.11
C ASP A 320 -5.02 20.16 4.54
N ASN A 321 -4.36 19.23 5.24
CA ASN A 321 -3.04 18.69 4.88
C ASN A 321 -3.07 17.15 4.88
N ARG A 322 -4.17 16.52 4.44
CA ARG A 322 -4.21 15.08 4.15
C ARG A 322 -3.13 14.69 3.14
N ASN A 323 -2.60 13.48 3.24
CA ASN A 323 -1.54 12.92 2.39
C ASN A 323 -0.23 13.73 2.40
N SER A 324 0.10 14.39 3.51
CA SER A 324 1.27 15.28 3.65
C SER A 324 2.47 14.64 4.37
N GLY A 325 2.47 13.32 4.52
CA GLY A 325 3.62 12.55 5.01
C GLY A 325 3.54 12.10 6.47
N ALA A 326 4.31 11.08 6.79
CA ALA A 326 4.37 10.44 8.10
C ALA A 326 4.63 11.41 9.25
N LEU A 327 5.58 12.34 9.09
CA LEU A 327 5.87 13.33 10.13
C LEU A 327 4.67 14.25 10.40
N ARG A 328 3.97 14.67 9.35
CA ARG A 328 2.77 15.52 9.49
C ARG A 328 1.64 14.77 10.19
N ALA A 329 1.40 13.51 9.83
CA ALA A 329 0.44 12.62 10.49
C ALA A 329 0.76 12.45 11.99
N LEU A 330 2.05 12.25 12.34
CA LEU A 330 2.50 12.17 13.74
C LEU A 330 2.28 13.47 14.53
N GLN A 331 2.51 14.63 13.91
CA GLN A 331 2.38 15.93 14.58
C GLN A 331 0.92 16.39 14.71
N THR A 332 0.07 16.08 13.74
CA THR A 332 -1.38 16.40 13.76
C THR A 332 -2.21 15.43 14.58
N ARG A 333 -1.81 14.15 14.62
CA ARG A 333 -2.66 13.02 15.03
C ARG A 333 -3.94 12.90 14.20
N SER A 334 -3.92 13.34 12.94
CA SER A 334 -5.10 13.32 12.07
C SER A 334 -4.71 13.18 10.59
N GLY A 335 -5.52 12.47 9.80
CA GLY A 335 -5.31 12.27 8.37
C GLY A 335 -6.21 11.18 7.79
N VAL A 336 -5.92 10.74 6.57
CA VAL A 336 -6.66 9.67 5.86
C VAL A 336 -5.82 8.39 5.71
N CYS A 337 -6.33 7.36 5.03
CA CYS A 337 -5.70 6.04 4.95
C CYS A 337 -4.22 6.06 4.51
N GLU A 338 -3.85 6.94 3.58
CA GLU A 338 -2.46 7.13 3.15
C GLU A 338 -1.57 7.73 4.24
N ASP A 339 -2.04 8.69 5.05
CA ASP A 339 -1.29 9.23 6.20
C ASP A 339 -1.01 8.15 7.26
N TYR A 340 -2.01 7.30 7.56
CA TYR A 340 -1.86 6.14 8.47
C TYR A 340 -0.84 5.15 7.94
N ALA A 341 -0.91 4.81 6.64
CA ALA A 341 -0.01 3.87 6.01
C ALA A 341 1.43 4.43 5.92
N MET A 342 1.58 5.71 5.57
CA MET A 342 2.87 6.41 5.55
C MET A 342 3.53 6.41 6.94
N LEU A 343 2.80 6.79 7.98
CA LEU A 343 3.33 6.80 9.36
C LEU A 343 3.71 5.40 9.84
N SER A 344 2.87 4.40 9.56
CA SER A 344 3.15 3.00 9.87
C SER A 344 4.42 2.48 9.20
N VAL A 345 4.66 2.86 7.94
CA VAL A 345 5.87 2.52 7.19
C VAL A 345 7.08 3.28 7.71
N ALA A 346 6.97 4.57 8.02
CA ALA A 346 8.08 5.37 8.54
C ALA A 346 8.57 4.87 9.91
N LEU A 347 7.63 4.54 10.81
CA LEU A 347 7.94 3.93 12.11
C LEU A 347 8.58 2.55 11.96
N ALA A 348 8.09 1.71 11.03
CA ALA A 348 8.68 0.39 10.80
C ALA A 348 10.09 0.45 10.21
N ARG A 349 10.32 1.35 9.23
CA ARG A 349 11.66 1.60 8.68
C ARG A 349 12.64 2.10 9.75
N ALA A 350 12.19 2.99 10.64
CA ALA A 350 12.96 3.43 11.80
C ALA A 350 13.30 2.28 12.78
N ALA A 351 12.45 1.25 12.89
CA ALA A 351 12.69 0.02 13.64
C ALA A 351 13.55 -1.02 12.88
N ASN A 352 14.14 -0.65 11.73
CA ASN A 352 14.89 -1.54 10.82
C ASN A 352 14.04 -2.70 10.22
N ILE A 353 12.74 -2.47 10.05
CA ILE A 353 11.79 -3.38 9.39
C ILE A 353 11.49 -2.80 8.00
N PRO A 354 11.87 -3.48 6.90
CA PRO A 354 11.56 -2.96 5.58
C PRO A 354 10.06 -2.98 5.33
N ALA A 355 9.50 -1.85 4.92
CA ALA A 355 8.05 -1.65 4.82
C ALA A 355 7.70 -0.80 3.60
N ARG A 356 6.51 -1.02 3.03
CA ARG A 356 5.99 -0.24 1.90
C ARG A 356 4.51 0.07 2.07
N VAL A 357 4.11 1.22 1.54
CA VAL A 357 2.68 1.54 1.35
C VAL A 357 2.20 0.77 0.12
N VAL A 358 0.98 0.26 0.19
CA VAL A 358 0.28 -0.39 -0.91
C VAL A 358 -0.91 0.49 -1.26
N TYR A 359 -1.05 0.81 -2.54
CA TYR A 359 -2.11 1.66 -3.07
C TYR A 359 -3.00 0.86 -3.99
N GLY A 360 -4.30 1.08 -3.91
CA GLY A 360 -5.26 0.43 -4.79
C GLY A 360 -6.69 0.70 -4.36
N TYR A 361 -7.49 -0.36 -4.28
CA TYR A 361 -8.89 -0.27 -3.92
C TYR A 361 -9.23 -1.28 -2.83
N ALA A 362 -10.06 -0.88 -1.88
CA ALA A 362 -10.52 -1.76 -0.81
C ALA A 362 -12.02 -1.59 -0.57
N ASP A 363 -12.78 -2.61 -0.93
CA ASP A 363 -14.16 -2.76 -0.48
C ASP A 363 -14.15 -3.23 0.98
N ARG A 364 -14.29 -2.25 1.89
CA ARG A 364 -14.20 -2.46 3.34
C ARG A 364 -15.38 -3.26 3.92
N GLY A 365 -16.50 -3.37 3.17
CA GLY A 365 -17.75 -4.03 3.59
C GLY A 365 -18.17 -5.25 2.75
N GLY A 366 -17.36 -5.72 1.79
CA GLY A 366 -17.62 -6.92 0.99
C GLY A 366 -18.71 -6.78 -0.08
N ARG A 367 -19.05 -5.56 -0.49
CA ARG A 367 -20.16 -5.21 -1.40
C ARG A 367 -19.81 -5.14 -2.89
N TRP A 368 -18.59 -5.46 -3.33
CA TRP A 368 -18.28 -5.51 -4.77
C TRP A 368 -19.36 -6.31 -5.53
N PRO A 369 -20.06 -5.73 -6.51
CA PRO A 369 -21.15 -6.42 -7.20
C PRO A 369 -20.60 -7.59 -8.02
N SER A 370 -21.38 -8.68 -8.10
CA SER A 370 -21.00 -9.89 -8.83
C SER A 370 -21.10 -9.76 -10.35
N SER A 371 -21.73 -8.67 -10.86
CA SER A 371 -21.94 -8.40 -12.27
C SER A 371 -22.29 -6.93 -12.52
N GLY A 372 -21.95 -6.42 -13.71
CA GLY A 372 -22.31 -5.08 -14.15
C GLY A 372 -21.19 -4.06 -13.91
N SER A 373 -21.31 -2.90 -14.54
CA SER A 373 -20.37 -1.80 -14.32
C SER A 373 -20.54 -1.22 -12.92
N TYR A 374 -19.43 -1.02 -12.20
CA TYR A 374 -19.43 -0.46 -10.86
C TYR A 374 -18.29 0.54 -10.69
N SER A 375 -18.60 1.77 -10.28
CA SER A 375 -17.58 2.81 -10.06
C SER A 375 -16.66 2.45 -8.90
N LEU A 376 -15.37 2.77 -9.04
CA LEU A 376 -14.34 2.66 -7.99
C LEU A 376 -13.99 4.03 -7.37
N VAL A 377 -14.79 5.07 -7.63
CA VAL A 377 -14.76 6.34 -6.88
C VAL A 377 -15.14 6.07 -5.41
N GLY A 378 -14.56 6.80 -4.46
CA GLY A 378 -14.64 6.51 -3.01
C GLY A 378 -13.74 5.34 -2.57
N TYR A 379 -13.75 4.22 -3.31
CA TYR A 379 -13.04 3.00 -2.93
C TYR A 379 -11.49 3.03 -2.98
N ARG A 380 -10.86 4.18 -3.23
CA ARG A 380 -9.39 4.28 -3.35
C ARG A 380 -8.77 4.22 -1.96
N HIS A 381 -7.92 3.23 -1.72
CA HIS A 381 -7.41 2.93 -0.38
C HIS A 381 -5.89 2.74 -0.36
N ALA A 382 -5.30 2.99 0.81
CA ALA A 382 -3.88 2.79 1.10
C ALA A 382 -3.69 1.99 2.40
N TRP A 383 -2.83 0.99 2.35
CA TRP A 383 -2.50 0.12 3.49
C TRP A 383 -1.01 -0.23 3.49
N VAL A 384 -0.58 -1.12 4.39
CA VAL A 384 0.84 -1.39 4.64
C VAL A 384 1.21 -2.83 4.33
N GLU A 385 2.42 -3.06 3.84
CA GLU A 385 3.08 -4.36 3.87
C GLU A 385 4.45 -4.27 4.53
N TYR A 386 4.70 -5.17 5.49
CA TYR A 386 5.97 -5.32 6.19
C TYR A 386 6.72 -6.56 5.67
N SER A 387 7.99 -6.42 5.31
CA SER A 387 8.84 -7.55 4.91
C SER A 387 9.40 -8.23 6.17
N LEU A 388 8.63 -9.17 6.73
CA LEU A 388 9.00 -9.88 7.97
C LEU A 388 9.82 -11.15 7.69
N GLU A 389 10.79 -11.42 8.57
CA GLU A 389 11.74 -12.52 8.46
C GLU A 389 11.04 -13.87 8.26
N GLY A 390 11.47 -14.61 7.23
CA GLY A 390 10.91 -15.91 6.82
C GLY A 390 9.44 -15.91 6.38
N ARG A 391 8.74 -14.77 6.47
CA ARG A 391 7.31 -14.60 6.13
C ARG A 391 7.12 -13.93 4.77
N GLY A 392 8.02 -13.01 4.39
CA GLY A 392 7.85 -12.16 3.22
C GLY A 392 6.95 -10.95 3.53
N TRP A 393 6.18 -10.48 2.55
CA TRP A 393 5.34 -9.28 2.66
C TRP A 393 4.04 -9.57 3.42
N VAL A 394 4.01 -9.20 4.70
CA VAL A 394 2.89 -9.35 5.62
C VAL A 394 2.02 -8.08 5.58
N PRO A 395 0.75 -8.15 5.14
CA PRO A 395 -0.11 -6.97 5.04
C PRO A 395 -0.64 -6.54 6.41
N ALA A 396 -0.92 -5.24 6.55
CA ALA A 396 -1.63 -4.68 7.68
C ALA A 396 -2.49 -3.46 7.29
N GLU A 397 -3.60 -3.29 7.98
CA GLU A 397 -4.58 -2.21 7.82
C GLU A 397 -4.55 -1.32 9.08
N PRO A 398 -3.79 -0.21 9.09
CA PRO A 398 -3.70 0.68 10.25
C PRO A 398 -4.93 1.59 10.42
N THR A 399 -5.78 1.75 9.40
CA THR A 399 -6.96 2.65 9.41
C THR A 399 -8.22 1.96 9.94
N ARG A 400 -8.12 0.77 10.54
CA ARG A 400 -9.21 0.12 11.31
C ARG A 400 -9.01 0.39 12.79
N SER A 401 -10.11 0.50 13.54
CA SER A 401 -10.10 0.51 15.00
C SER A 401 -9.41 -0.75 15.57
N THR A 402 -8.90 -0.69 16.81
CA THR A 402 -8.05 -1.79 17.32
C THR A 402 -8.79 -3.06 17.73
N SER A 403 -10.11 -3.01 17.94
CA SER A 403 -10.99 -4.19 17.99
C SER A 403 -10.98 -4.95 16.65
N ASN A 404 -10.99 -4.21 15.54
CA ASN A 404 -10.98 -4.71 14.17
C ASN A 404 -9.61 -4.60 13.48
N LEU A 405 -8.49 -4.60 14.24
CA LEU A 405 -7.15 -4.47 13.68
C LEU A 405 -6.80 -5.66 12.76
N TYR A 406 -6.60 -5.39 11.47
CA TYR A 406 -6.12 -6.41 10.54
C TYR A 406 -4.60 -6.31 10.42
N PHE A 407 -3.88 -6.99 11.31
CA PHE A 407 -2.44 -7.21 11.19
C PHE A 407 -2.14 -8.65 10.76
N GLY A 408 -1.34 -8.83 9.71
CA GLY A 408 -1.02 -10.13 9.15
C GLY A 408 -2.22 -10.85 8.53
N LYS A 409 -3.34 -10.16 8.31
CA LYS A 409 -4.54 -10.71 7.66
C LYS A 409 -5.17 -9.66 6.76
N LEU A 410 -5.78 -10.10 5.68
CA LEU A 410 -6.80 -9.35 4.94
C LEU A 410 -7.97 -10.34 4.75
N PRO A 411 -9.01 -10.29 5.62
CA PRO A 411 -10.05 -11.31 5.68
C PRO A 411 -11.12 -11.16 4.58
N HIS A 412 -10.99 -10.17 3.70
CA HIS A 412 -11.91 -9.89 2.60
C HIS A 412 -11.15 -9.86 1.28
N ASN A 413 -11.64 -10.56 0.27
CA ASN A 413 -11.09 -10.57 -1.09
C ASN A 413 -11.35 -9.26 -1.88
N GLY A 414 -11.86 -8.23 -1.19
CA GLY A 414 -12.18 -6.92 -1.71
C GLY A 414 -10.97 -5.99 -1.92
N TYR A 415 -9.77 -6.38 -1.45
CA TYR A 415 -8.54 -5.63 -1.71
C TYR A 415 -7.99 -5.93 -3.12
N ILE A 416 -7.70 -4.87 -3.88
CA ILE A 416 -7.09 -4.89 -5.21
C ILE A 416 -5.86 -3.98 -5.18
N ILE A 417 -4.66 -4.55 -5.36
CA ILE A 417 -3.40 -3.81 -5.41
C ILE A 417 -3.23 -3.16 -6.79
N GLN A 418 -3.20 -1.83 -6.81
CA GLN A 418 -2.74 -1.09 -7.99
C GLN A 418 -1.20 -1.02 -7.97
N ASN A 419 -0.60 -0.30 -7.03
CA ASN A 419 0.84 0.00 -7.03
C ASN A 419 1.43 0.22 -5.62
N TYR A 420 2.73 0.57 -5.54
CA TYR A 420 3.47 0.71 -4.26
C TYR A 420 4.14 2.08 -4.05
N ASN A 421 3.86 3.07 -4.90
CA ASN A 421 4.63 4.34 -4.97
C ASN A 421 3.76 5.60 -5.15
N ASN A 422 2.46 5.52 -4.85
CA ASN A 422 1.40 6.49 -5.18
C ASN A 422 1.60 7.23 -6.51
N MET A 423 1.87 6.48 -7.58
CA MET A 423 2.07 7.12 -8.87
C MET A 423 0.74 7.70 -9.37
N ASN A 424 0.72 9.00 -9.62
CA ASN A 424 -0.30 9.66 -10.41
C ASN A 424 -0.07 9.38 -11.91
N LEU A 425 -1.10 9.58 -12.73
CA LEU A 425 -0.90 9.66 -14.18
C LEU A 425 0.07 10.81 -14.49
N LYS A 426 0.95 10.61 -15.46
CA LYS A 426 1.79 11.71 -15.98
C LYS A 426 1.54 11.89 -17.47
N PHE A 427 1.80 13.10 -17.94
CA PHE A 427 1.74 13.44 -19.34
C PHE A 427 2.83 14.46 -19.67
N ASN A 428 3.28 14.46 -20.92
CA ASN A 428 4.19 15.50 -21.40
C ASN A 428 3.40 16.79 -21.63
N GLN A 429 3.79 17.90 -21.00
CA GLN A 429 3.01 19.13 -21.08
C GLN A 429 3.14 19.83 -22.44
N SER A 430 2.00 20.03 -23.09
CA SER A 430 1.59 21.41 -23.35
C SER A 430 0.49 21.78 -22.35
N SER A 431 0.36 23.06 -21.99
CA SER A 431 -0.59 23.58 -20.98
C SER A 431 -2.07 23.58 -21.44
N LYS A 432 -2.39 22.62 -22.30
CA LYS A 432 -3.46 22.63 -23.31
C LYS A 432 -4.02 21.22 -23.61
N ILE A 433 -3.51 20.19 -22.94
CA ILE A 433 -4.12 18.86 -22.88
C ILE A 433 -4.89 18.76 -21.57
N SER A 434 -6.16 18.34 -21.65
CA SER A 434 -6.96 17.88 -20.51
C SER A 434 -6.87 16.36 -20.41
N ILE A 435 -6.76 15.84 -19.19
CA ILE A 435 -6.82 14.40 -18.92
C ILE A 435 -7.83 14.15 -17.81
N SER A 436 -8.81 13.29 -18.08
CA SER A 436 -9.69 12.67 -17.09
C SER A 436 -9.48 11.17 -17.07
N TRP A 437 -9.87 10.51 -15.98
CA TRP A 437 -9.87 9.06 -15.91
C TRP A 437 -11.00 8.56 -15.01
N THR A 438 -11.47 7.35 -15.30
CA THR A 438 -12.41 6.62 -14.46
C THR A 438 -11.87 5.24 -14.13
N HIS A 439 -12.33 4.69 -13.02
CA HIS A 439 -11.97 3.36 -12.54
C HIS A 439 -13.26 2.60 -12.26
N SER A 440 -13.38 1.36 -12.74
CA SER A 440 -14.58 0.54 -12.56
C SER A 440 -14.31 -0.96 -12.48
N LEU A 441 -15.27 -1.71 -11.95
CA LEU A 441 -15.43 -3.15 -12.22
C LEU A 441 -16.44 -3.34 -13.36
N TYR A 442 -16.39 -4.45 -14.12
CA TYR A 442 -17.31 -4.74 -15.24
C TYR A 442 -17.58 -6.24 -15.51
#